data_AF-A0A7K0TF75-F1
#
_entry.id   AF-A0A7K0TF75-F1
#
_cell.length_a   1.000
_cell.length_b   1.000
_cell.length_c   1.000
_cell.angle_alpha   90.00
_cell.angle_beta   90.00
_cell.angle_gamma   90.00
#
_symmetry.space_group_name_H-M   'P 1'
#
loop_
_entity.id
_entity.type
_entity.pdbx_description
1 polymer ?
#
loop_
_entity_poly.entity_id
_entity_poly.type
_entity_poly.pdbx_seq_one_letter_code
_entity_poly.pdbx_strand_id
1 'polypeptide(L)'
;MQELPDYFDELIKVLETYIAHKADHFTLQTYGGQYINGPYVQALQEHDNVLLIEAISNEFLEPPLTEPGQQAMLFMGWRFYPERYLPNYAQFIDQSQVSPREIAITMAQALHFAYGVDDTYSFEIAPHLDAAKSLIERLGISHG
;
A
#
# COMPACT_ATOMS: atom_id res chain seq x y z
N MET A 1 -5.93 -16.67 7.11
CA MET A 1 -5.64 -15.45 6.32
C MET A 1 -5.83 -15.84 4.87
N GLN A 2 -6.68 -15.15 4.10
CA GLN A 2 -6.85 -15.48 2.68
C GLN A 2 -5.54 -15.19 1.95
N GLU A 3 -5.08 -16.15 1.15
CA GLU A 3 -3.90 -15.97 0.30
C GLU A 3 -4.21 -14.93 -0.78
N LEU A 4 -3.27 -14.02 -1.01
CA LEU A 4 -3.36 -13.09 -2.14
C LEU A 4 -3.18 -13.88 -3.44
N PRO A 5 -3.87 -13.50 -4.53
CA PRO A 5 -3.62 -14.08 -5.83
C PRO A 5 -2.16 -13.90 -6.31
N ASP A 6 -1.64 -14.88 -7.06
CA ASP A 6 -0.24 -14.91 -7.51
C ASP A 6 0.21 -13.68 -8.29
N TYR A 7 -0.72 -12.97 -8.96
CA TYR A 7 -0.39 -11.75 -9.70
C TYR A 7 0.10 -10.60 -8.80
N PHE A 8 -0.09 -10.69 -7.48
CA PHE A 8 0.47 -9.75 -6.51
C PHE A 8 1.93 -10.03 -6.15
N ASP A 9 2.51 -11.17 -6.53
CA ASP A 9 3.85 -11.56 -6.08
C ASP A 9 4.94 -10.55 -6.43
N GLU A 10 4.93 -10.04 -7.67
CA GLU A 10 5.91 -9.04 -8.09
C GLU A 10 5.67 -7.68 -7.39
N LEU A 11 4.41 -7.29 -7.16
CA LEU A 11 4.08 -6.07 -6.40
C LEU A 11 4.60 -6.18 -4.96
N ILE A 12 4.37 -7.32 -4.32
CA ILE A 12 4.87 -7.60 -2.97
C ILE A 12 6.40 -7.50 -2.94
N LYS A 13 7.10 -8.04 -3.93
CA LYS A 13 8.58 -7.93 -4.02
C LYS A 13 9.04 -6.48 -4.16
N VAL A 14 8.32 -5.64 -4.93
CA VAL A 14 8.64 -4.20 -5.03
C VAL A 14 8.48 -3.53 -3.66
N LEU A 15 7.32 -3.66 -3.03
CA LEU A 15 7.06 -3.08 -1.70
C LEU A 15 8.06 -3.58 -0.66
N GLU A 16 8.31 -4.89 -0.62
CA GLU A 16 9.30 -5.53 0.25
C GLU A 16 10.69 -4.93 0.04
N THR A 17 11.08 -4.67 -1.21
CA THR A 17 12.37 -4.04 -1.54
C THR A 17 12.47 -2.65 -0.95
N TYR A 18 11.45 -1.81 -1.10
CA TYR A 18 11.43 -0.46 -0.54
C TYR A 18 11.52 -0.45 0.98
N ILE A 19 10.75 -1.32 1.63
CA ILE A 19 10.72 -1.45 3.10
C ILE A 19 12.06 -1.97 3.61
N ALA A 20 12.63 -3.01 2.98
CA ALA A 20 13.91 -3.58 3.36
C ALA A 20 15.08 -2.59 3.20
N HIS A 21 15.02 -1.72 2.19
CA HIS A 21 16.02 -0.65 1.99
C HIS A 21 15.80 0.55 2.90
N LYS A 22 14.76 0.55 3.74
CA LYS A 22 14.38 1.66 4.62
C LYS A 22 14.30 2.99 3.87
N ALA A 23 13.64 2.99 2.71
CA ALA A 23 13.39 4.23 1.99
C ALA A 23 12.65 5.23 2.90
N ASP A 24 13.12 6.48 2.98
CA ASP A 24 12.57 7.50 3.88
C ASP A 24 11.05 7.63 3.75
N HIS A 25 10.55 7.61 2.51
CA HIS A 25 9.14 7.48 2.20
C HIS A 25 8.97 6.85 0.82
N PHE A 26 7.79 6.29 0.57
CA PHE A 26 7.32 5.97 -0.78
C PHE A 26 5.80 5.93 -0.85
N THR A 27 5.26 6.19 -2.03
CA THR A 27 3.83 6.05 -2.35
C THR A 27 3.70 5.13 -3.56
N LEU A 28 2.84 4.12 -3.44
CA LEU A 28 2.39 3.28 -4.53
C LEU A 28 0.95 3.66 -4.90
N GLN A 29 0.81 4.28 -6.05
CA GLN A 29 -0.45 4.71 -6.64
C GLN A 29 -0.95 3.64 -7.61
N THR A 30 -2.25 3.35 -7.58
CA THR A 30 -2.88 2.43 -8.54
C THR A 30 -3.77 3.20 -9.52
N TYR A 31 -4.01 2.64 -10.70
CA TYR A 31 -4.89 3.20 -11.72
C TYR A 31 -5.71 2.10 -12.36
N GLY A 32 -7.01 2.33 -12.50
CA GLY A 32 -7.93 1.37 -13.09
C GLY A 32 -9.20 1.15 -12.28
N GLY A 33 -9.96 0.14 -12.70
CA GLY A 33 -11.25 -0.21 -12.12
C GLY A 33 -12.27 0.93 -12.15
N GLN A 34 -12.97 1.11 -11.03
CA GLN A 34 -14.09 2.06 -10.91
C GLN A 34 -13.69 3.44 -10.36
N TYR A 35 -12.42 3.64 -10.01
CA TYR A 35 -11.94 4.83 -9.33
C TYR A 35 -11.47 5.91 -10.30
N ILE A 36 -11.75 7.18 -9.99
CA ILE A 36 -11.28 8.33 -10.78
C ILE A 36 -9.76 8.47 -10.64
N ASN A 37 -9.31 8.53 -9.39
CA ASN A 37 -7.92 8.37 -9.00
C ASN A 37 -7.88 7.09 -8.17
N GLY A 38 -7.18 6.06 -8.65
CA GLY A 38 -7.16 4.76 -7.99
C GLY A 38 -6.67 4.85 -6.54
N PRO A 39 -6.88 3.80 -5.74
CA PRO A 39 -6.36 3.79 -4.38
C PRO A 39 -4.83 3.87 -4.36
N TYR A 40 -4.27 4.39 -3.27
CA TYR A 40 -2.84 4.32 -3.01
C TYR A 40 -2.57 3.74 -1.63
N VAL A 41 -1.36 3.20 -1.50
CA VAL A 41 -0.72 2.91 -0.22
C VAL A 41 0.61 3.63 -0.16
N GLN A 42 1.02 4.08 1.01
CA GLN A 42 2.30 4.73 1.20
C GLN A 42 2.95 4.29 2.51
N ALA A 43 4.25 4.54 2.62
CA ALA A 43 4.98 4.33 3.85
C ALA A 43 5.92 5.51 4.11
N LEU A 44 6.09 5.85 5.40
CA LEU A 44 6.98 6.87 5.90
C LEU A 44 7.80 6.29 7.05
N GLN A 45 9.12 6.35 6.95
CA GLN A 45 10.02 5.98 8.03
C GLN A 45 9.90 7.00 9.15
N GLU A 46 9.58 6.50 10.34
CA GLU A 46 9.54 7.28 11.56
C GLU A 46 10.79 7.00 12.40
N HIS A 47 10.90 7.69 13.54
CA HIS A 47 11.96 7.46 14.50
C HIS A 47 11.87 6.05 15.12
N ASP A 48 12.97 5.56 15.68
CA ASP A 48 13.02 4.31 16.46
C ASP A 48 12.60 3.03 15.71
N ASN A 49 12.90 2.94 14.40
CA ASN A 49 12.52 1.82 13.52
C ASN A 49 11.01 1.63 13.35
N VAL A 50 10.19 2.62 13.69
CA VAL A 50 8.77 2.59 13.39
C VAL A 50 8.56 2.95 11.92
N LEU A 51 7.67 2.21 11.25
CA LEU A 51 7.17 2.54 9.91
C LEU A 51 5.70 2.92 10.04
N LEU A 52 5.36 4.13 9.61
CA LEU A 52 3.97 4.49 9.36
C LEU A 52 3.61 4.00 7.96
N ILE A 53 2.63 3.11 7.86
CA ILE A 53 2.00 2.78 6.57
C ILE A 53 0.61 3.41 6.51
N GLU A 54 0.26 3.93 5.34
CA GLU A 54 -1.03 4.57 5.11
C GLU A 54 -1.71 4.05 3.84
N ALA A 55 -3.03 4.09 3.82
CA ALA A 55 -3.86 3.81 2.68
C ALA A 55 -4.94 4.89 2.56
N ILE A 56 -5.25 5.30 1.33
CA ILE A 56 -6.19 6.39 1.06
C ILE A 56 -7.55 6.19 1.77
N SER A 57 -8.08 7.25 2.39
CA SER A 57 -9.42 7.18 3.00
C SER A 57 -10.52 7.67 2.05
N ASN A 58 -11.77 7.56 2.53
CA ASN A 58 -12.95 8.12 1.87
C ASN A 58 -12.98 9.65 1.84
N GLU A 59 -12.06 10.36 2.51
CA GLU A 59 -11.93 11.81 2.36
C GLU A 59 -11.40 12.19 0.97
N PHE A 60 -10.66 11.29 0.30
CA PHE A 60 -10.02 11.55 -0.98
C PHE A 60 -10.34 10.53 -2.08
N LEU A 61 -10.80 9.33 -1.71
CA LEU A 61 -11.11 8.28 -2.68
C LEU A 61 -12.47 8.52 -3.36
N GLU A 62 -12.49 8.44 -4.70
CA GLU A 62 -13.70 8.59 -5.50
C GLU A 62 -13.85 7.45 -6.53
N PRO A 63 -14.94 6.65 -6.47
CA PRO A 63 -15.99 6.65 -5.44
C PRO A 63 -15.45 6.18 -4.08
N PRO A 64 -16.12 6.52 -2.96
CA PRO A 64 -15.67 6.09 -1.63
C PRO A 64 -15.74 4.56 -1.48
N LEU A 65 -14.94 4.02 -0.56
CA LEU A 65 -15.00 2.61 -0.17
C LEU A 65 -16.40 2.24 0.28
N THR A 66 -16.86 1.09 -0.20
CA THR A 66 -18.08 0.44 0.28
C THR A 66 -17.95 0.09 1.76
N GLU A 67 -19.07 -0.09 2.45
CA GLU A 67 -19.07 -0.53 3.85
C GLU A 67 -18.27 -1.83 4.06
N PRO A 68 -18.40 -2.88 3.22
CA PRO A 68 -17.52 -4.06 3.30
C PRO A 68 -16.03 -3.73 3.21
N GLY A 69 -15.63 -2.83 2.30
CA GLY A 69 -14.23 -2.42 2.15
C GLY A 69 -13.69 -1.70 3.40
N GLN A 70 -14.50 -0.83 4.01
CA GLN A 70 -14.15 -0.16 5.26
C GLN A 70 -14.02 -1.17 6.42
N GLN A 71 -14.91 -2.15 6.50
CA GLN A 71 -14.82 -3.22 7.51
C GLN A 71 -13.57 -4.10 7.29
N ALA A 72 -13.20 -4.37 6.04
CA ALA A 72 -11.97 -5.09 5.71
C ALA A 72 -10.74 -4.33 6.22
N MET A 73 -10.66 -3.01 6.00
CA MET A 73 -9.58 -2.16 6.54
C MET A 73 -9.48 -2.30 8.06
N LEU A 74 -10.60 -2.16 8.77
CA LEU A 74 -10.63 -2.28 10.24
C LEU A 74 -10.22 -3.67 10.73
N PHE A 75 -10.66 -4.73 10.04
CA PHE A 75 -10.32 -6.12 10.38
C PHE A 75 -8.83 -6.41 10.19
N MET A 76 -8.22 -5.86 9.14
CA MET A 76 -6.77 -5.95 8.85
C MET A 76 -5.93 -5.05 9.77
N GLY A 77 -6.54 -4.38 10.75
CA GLY A 77 -5.83 -3.57 11.73
C GLY A 77 -5.59 -2.12 11.30
N TRP A 78 -6.06 -1.71 10.11
CA TRP A 78 -6.00 -0.32 9.69
C TRP A 78 -6.96 0.52 10.52
N ARG A 79 -6.53 1.73 10.86
CA ARG A 79 -7.29 2.64 11.72
C ARG A 79 -7.40 4.00 11.07
N PHE A 80 -8.54 4.64 11.26
CA PHE A 80 -8.80 5.98 10.76
C PHE A 80 -8.76 6.95 11.94
N TYR A 81 -7.87 7.95 11.89
CA TYR A 81 -7.64 8.89 13.00
C TYR A 81 -7.82 10.35 12.58
N PRO A 82 -9.03 10.76 12.15
CA PRO A 82 -9.27 12.12 11.65
C PRO A 82 -9.00 13.17 12.73
N GLU A 83 -9.27 12.85 14.00
CA GLU A 83 -9.00 13.72 15.17
C GLU A 83 -7.51 14.02 15.40
N ARG A 84 -6.61 13.29 14.74
CA ARG A 84 -5.15 13.46 14.83
C ARG A 84 -4.55 13.99 13.53
N TYR A 85 -5.35 14.52 12.62
CA TYR A 85 -4.92 14.98 11.30
C TYR A 85 -4.22 13.89 10.46
N LEU A 86 -4.60 12.63 10.68
CA LEU A 86 -4.24 11.53 9.77
C LEU A 86 -5.48 11.27 8.91
N PRO A 87 -5.56 11.89 7.71
CA PRO A 87 -6.75 11.82 6.88
C PRO A 87 -6.81 10.51 6.09
N ASN A 88 -5.90 9.57 6.34
CA ASN A 88 -5.81 8.26 5.73
C ASN A 88 -6.06 7.15 6.76
N TYR A 89 -6.32 5.95 6.27
CA TYR A 89 -6.17 4.75 7.10
C TYR A 89 -4.68 4.55 7.39
N ALA A 90 -4.32 4.27 8.64
CA ALA A 90 -2.93 4.19 9.08
C ALA A 90 -2.67 2.98 9.97
N GLN A 91 -1.42 2.49 9.95
CA GLN A 91 -0.83 1.61 10.95
C GLN A 91 0.60 2.05 11.28
N PHE A 92 0.97 1.95 12.56
CA PHE A 92 2.35 2.14 13.01
C PHE A 92 2.95 0.77 13.30
N ILE A 93 4.04 0.44 12.61
CA ILE A 93 4.65 -0.89 12.65
C ILE A 93 6.07 -0.80 13.22
N ASP A 94 6.34 -1.55 14.28
CA ASP A 94 7.71 -1.75 14.76
C ASP A 94 8.45 -2.75 13.85
N GLN A 95 9.35 -2.23 13.01
CA GLN A 95 10.10 -3.04 12.04
C GLN A 95 11.13 -3.98 12.70
N SER A 96 11.32 -3.92 14.03
CA SER A 96 12.11 -4.93 14.76
C SER A 96 11.33 -6.21 15.02
N GLN A 97 9.99 -6.16 14.93
CA GLN A 97 9.09 -7.28 15.24
C GLN A 97 8.44 -7.90 14.01
N VAL A 98 8.40 -7.17 12.88
CA VAL A 98 7.69 -7.57 11.67
C VAL A 98 8.64 -7.50 10.47
N SER A 99 8.67 -8.54 9.65
CA SER A 99 9.54 -8.57 8.48
C SER A 99 9.06 -7.63 7.36
N PRO A 100 9.97 -7.09 6.51
CA PRO A 100 9.59 -6.28 5.36
C PRO A 100 8.54 -6.93 4.46
N ARG A 101 8.62 -8.26 4.30
CA ARG A 101 7.68 -9.04 3.50
C ARG A 101 6.28 -9.07 4.11
N GLU A 102 6.16 -9.23 5.42
CA GLU A 102 4.86 -9.22 6.10
C GLU A 102 4.18 -7.84 6.00
N ILE A 103 4.97 -6.77 6.09
CA ILE A 103 4.50 -5.39 5.89
C ILE A 103 4.02 -5.21 4.44
N ALA A 104 4.81 -5.64 3.46
CA ALA A 104 4.45 -5.58 2.04
C ALA A 104 3.15 -6.35 1.75
N ILE A 105 2.99 -7.54 2.33
CA ILE A 105 1.75 -8.32 2.24
C ILE A 105 0.57 -7.54 2.83
N THR A 106 0.76 -6.89 3.99
CA THR A 106 -0.30 -6.09 4.64
C THR A 106 -0.79 -4.95 3.74
N MET A 107 0.13 -4.26 3.07
CA MET A 107 -0.18 -3.21 2.10
C MET A 107 -0.90 -3.77 0.86
N ALA A 108 -0.44 -4.89 0.31
CA ALA A 108 -1.09 -5.54 -0.84
C ALA A 108 -2.50 -6.09 -0.49
N GLN A 109 -2.68 -6.63 0.72
CA GLN A 109 -3.98 -7.07 1.23
C GLN A 109 -4.97 -5.92 1.34
N ALA A 110 -4.53 -4.74 1.77
CA ALA A 110 -5.39 -3.55 1.76
C ALA A 110 -5.89 -3.25 0.34
N LEU A 111 -4.98 -3.13 -0.63
CA LEU A 111 -5.30 -2.88 -2.04
C LEU A 111 -6.32 -3.90 -2.58
N HIS A 112 -6.09 -5.19 -2.35
CA HIS A 112 -6.97 -6.23 -2.88
C HIS A 112 -8.31 -6.32 -2.15
N PHE A 113 -8.29 -6.56 -0.83
CA PHE A 113 -9.49 -6.94 -0.10
C PHE A 113 -10.38 -5.76 0.27
N ALA A 114 -9.81 -4.56 0.46
CA ALA A 114 -10.60 -3.37 0.74
C ALA A 114 -11.01 -2.64 -0.54
N TYR A 115 -10.04 -2.38 -1.44
CA TYR A 115 -10.26 -1.56 -2.62
C TYR A 115 -10.58 -2.35 -3.89
N GLY A 116 -10.49 -3.69 -3.86
CA GLY A 116 -10.80 -4.51 -5.04
C GLY A 116 -9.78 -4.35 -6.17
N VAL A 117 -8.53 -4.00 -5.85
CA VAL A 117 -7.44 -3.98 -6.84
C VAL A 117 -7.17 -5.41 -7.31
N ASP A 118 -7.08 -5.59 -8.62
CA ASP A 118 -6.81 -6.85 -9.29
C ASP A 118 -5.76 -6.69 -10.41
N ASP A 119 -5.58 -7.72 -11.24
CA ASP A 119 -4.61 -7.77 -12.34
C ASP A 119 -4.94 -6.82 -13.51
N THR A 120 -6.08 -6.15 -13.48
CA THR A 120 -6.45 -5.14 -14.48
C THR A 120 -5.93 -3.74 -14.14
N TYR A 121 -5.45 -3.53 -12.91
CA TYR A 121 -4.88 -2.26 -12.48
C TYR A 121 -3.43 -2.10 -12.94
N SER A 122 -3.05 -0.87 -13.26
CA SER A 122 -1.65 -0.47 -13.38
C SER A 122 -1.19 0.25 -12.13
N PHE A 123 0.13 0.34 -11.93
CA PHE A 123 0.74 0.91 -10.73
C PHE A 123 1.80 1.95 -11.08
N GLU A 124 2.03 2.88 -10.18
CA GLU A 124 3.18 3.80 -10.13
C GLU A 124 3.75 3.79 -8.71
N ILE A 125 5.07 3.80 -8.56
CA ILE A 125 5.72 3.92 -7.25
C ILE A 125 6.81 5.00 -7.28
N ALA A 126 6.74 5.92 -6.33
CA ALA A 126 7.67 7.04 -6.18
C ALA A 126 8.09 7.22 -4.72
N PRO A 127 9.30 7.73 -4.44
CA PRO A 127 10.37 7.99 -5.40
C PRO A 127 10.92 6.68 -5.98
N HIS A 128 11.58 6.72 -7.13
CA HIS A 128 12.21 5.54 -7.71
C HIS A 128 13.45 5.12 -6.91
N LEU A 129 13.52 3.84 -6.56
CA LEU A 129 14.68 3.24 -5.91
C LEU A 129 15.45 2.39 -6.91
N ASP A 130 16.75 2.66 -7.07
CA ASP A 130 17.60 1.92 -8.02
C ASP A 130 17.57 0.40 -7.78
N ALA A 131 17.51 -0.02 -6.50
CA ALA A 131 17.43 -1.43 -6.12
C ALA A 131 16.13 -2.12 -6.59
N ALA A 132 15.05 -1.36 -6.81
CA ALA A 132 13.76 -1.87 -7.27
C ALA A 132 13.56 -1.72 -8.79
N LYS A 133 14.48 -1.06 -9.51
CA LYS A 133 14.30 -0.68 -10.91
C LYS A 133 13.91 -1.85 -11.82
N SER A 134 14.62 -2.97 -11.74
CA SER A 134 14.34 -4.15 -12.57
C SER A 134 13.01 -4.85 -12.23
N LEU A 135 12.49 -4.69 -11.01
CA LEU A 135 11.18 -5.21 -10.61
C LEU A 135 10.07 -4.30 -11.15
N ILE A 136 10.25 -2.99 -11.02
CA ILE A 136 9.34 -1.95 -11.53
C ILE A 136 9.18 -2.10 -13.06
N GLU A 137 10.28 -2.26 -13.79
CA GLU A 137 10.27 -2.48 -15.25
C GLU A 137 9.51 -3.76 -15.64
N ARG A 138 9.63 -4.84 -14.86
CA ARG A 138 8.94 -6.12 -15.13
C ARG A 138 7.43 -6.04 -14.88
N LEU A 139 6.99 -5.22 -13.94
CA LEU A 139 5.58 -5.00 -13.62
C LEU A 139 4.87 -4.06 -14.62
N GLY A 140 5.61 -3.43 -15.54
CA GLY A 140 5.02 -2.43 -16.44
C GLY A 140 4.55 -1.16 -15.71
N ILE A 141 5.14 -0.86 -14.56
CA ILE A 141 4.88 0.37 -13.80
C ILE A 141 5.41 1.55 -14.63
N SER A 142 4.50 2.36 -15.17
CA SER A 142 4.84 3.46 -16.07
C SER A 142 5.63 4.55 -15.36
N HIS A 143 6.62 5.11 -16.06
CA HIS A 143 7.44 6.23 -15.60
C HIS A 143 6.59 7.52 -15.63
N GLY A 144 6.10 7.94 -14.46
CA GLY A 144 5.59 9.30 -14.23
C GLY A 144 6.72 10.33 -14.19
#